data_AF-A0A9P7FHW1-F1
#
_entry.id   AF-A0A9P7FHW1-F1
#
_cell.length_a   1.000
_cell.length_b   1.000
_cell.length_c   1.000
_cell.angle_alpha   90.00
_cell.angle_beta   90.00
_cell.angle_gamma   90.00
#
_symmetry.space_group_name_H-M   'P 1'
#
loop_
_entity.id
_entity.type
_entity.pdbx_description
1 polymer ?
#
loop_
_entity_poly.entity_id
_entity_poly.type
_entity_poly.pdbx_seq_one_letter_code
_entity_poly.pdbx_strand_id
1 'polypeptide(L)'
;MASQRLWDPDSEPTAPRATNAYADLGFATMSSPVGSIIASPSPQNNDEDDDNVEWELQNNGLYIGSYSRIVLLNALVPTFAIVIFTVLAFLPDLAWPIADFPSPYPSSFPFPLPQILISSAFFSLTHLLRIPIFSLTSFLLPLQYASFASTFIHVLITNGLRVASLVILQVRHTMDYPIPTCQDPAFRTVWWLSLNFAEVLAAIIQGYEQLALYRDLMVPEGRETEFLERIKSGSLDESEPTLENPHSPQQEHETFQDALEDGETRSVESRIDRGLEKLLVIKMRDELEEVYGLPVIKIPVFISCLQRFNSIFLSIGFTLLLSAAYLRSPLSLPLSDVSIQLSSVPVTDQLKDFLHATSQMHSYDSSHIPLIVTTPLVLLLHTSLAVLHTPTLLPRVGVHTAAYVGVLVGLMSFFAGLAVWGALS
;
A
#
# COMPACT_ATOMS: atom_id res chain seq x y z
N MET A 1 18.41 56.25 -5.84
CA MET A 1 19.12 56.02 -4.57
C MET A 1 18.40 54.91 -3.80
N ALA A 2 18.80 53.66 -4.05
CA ALA A 2 18.51 52.51 -3.20
C ALA A 2 19.56 51.45 -3.56
N SER A 3 20.32 51.06 -2.54
CA SER A 3 21.61 50.38 -2.63
C SER A 3 21.43 48.87 -2.87
N GLN A 4 22.11 48.34 -3.88
CA GLN A 4 22.34 46.91 -4.05
C GLN A 4 23.27 46.42 -2.92
N ARG A 5 22.85 45.38 -2.18
CA ARG A 5 23.74 44.61 -1.28
C ARG A 5 24.18 43.36 -2.02
N LEU A 6 25.49 43.30 -2.20
CA LEU A 6 26.29 42.21 -2.73
C LEU A 6 26.21 41.02 -1.75
N TRP A 7 25.89 39.83 -2.26
CA TRP A 7 25.84 38.58 -1.50
C TRP A 7 27.21 37.91 -1.61
N ASP A 8 27.83 37.60 -0.46
CA ASP A 8 29.15 37.01 -0.33
C ASP A 8 29.01 35.50 -0.07
N PRO A 9 29.49 34.60 -0.94
CA PRO A 9 29.22 33.16 -0.86
C PRO A 9 30.15 32.33 0.06
N ASP A 10 31.12 32.93 0.77
CA ASP A 10 32.16 32.16 1.48
C ASP A 10 32.03 32.10 3.02
N SER A 11 30.81 32.13 3.58
CA SER A 11 30.63 31.94 5.04
C SER A 11 30.23 30.50 5.39
N GLU A 12 31.24 29.66 5.55
CA GLU A 12 31.12 28.29 6.08
C GLU A 12 30.84 28.33 7.61
N PRO A 13 29.74 27.73 8.11
CA PRO A 13 29.47 27.68 9.55
C PRO A 13 30.28 26.57 10.22
N THR A 14 31.22 26.96 11.06
CA THR A 14 32.02 26.10 11.93
C THR A 14 31.14 25.49 13.03
N ALA A 15 31.02 24.17 13.05
CA ALA A 15 30.27 23.42 14.05
C ALA A 15 31.00 23.42 15.42
N PRO A 16 30.28 23.55 16.56
CA PRO A 16 30.88 23.49 17.88
C PRO A 16 31.20 22.04 18.29
N ARG A 17 32.45 21.88 18.72
CA ARG A 17 33.10 20.69 19.25
C ARG A 17 32.47 20.28 20.59
N ALA A 18 31.74 19.17 20.62
CA ALA A 18 31.22 18.57 21.85
C ALA A 18 32.40 18.04 22.71
N THR A 19 32.45 18.50 23.95
CA THR A 19 33.45 18.11 24.96
C THR A 19 32.89 16.97 25.80
N ASN A 20 33.63 15.86 25.84
CA ASN A 20 33.36 14.72 26.72
C ASN A 20 33.69 15.12 28.16
N ALA A 21 32.67 15.19 29.01
CA ALA A 21 32.81 15.25 30.46
C ALA A 21 32.41 13.88 31.04
N TYR A 22 33.40 13.02 31.28
CA TYR A 22 33.26 11.84 32.12
C TYR A 22 33.32 12.30 33.58
N ALA A 23 32.20 12.17 34.29
CA ALA A 23 32.13 12.38 35.72
C ALA A 23 32.50 11.09 36.45
N ASP A 24 33.57 11.23 37.22
CA ASP A 24 34.19 10.31 38.16
C ASP A 24 33.26 10.08 39.37
N LEU A 25 32.87 8.83 39.62
CA LEU A 25 32.18 8.43 40.85
C LEU A 25 32.86 7.17 41.39
N GLY A 26 33.79 7.41 42.33
CA GLY A 26 34.42 6.38 43.12
C GLY A 26 33.43 5.66 44.02
N PHE A 27 33.51 4.33 44.04
CA PHE A 27 32.89 3.51 45.07
C PHE A 27 33.89 2.48 45.60
N ALA A 28 33.78 2.29 46.91
CA ALA A 28 34.80 1.79 47.81
C ALA A 28 35.17 0.32 47.62
N THR A 29 36.44 0.06 47.89
CA THR A 29 37.07 -1.24 48.13
C THR A 29 36.45 -1.94 49.34
N MET A 30 35.96 -3.17 49.14
CA MET A 30 35.76 -4.14 50.21
C MET A 30 36.38 -5.48 49.81
N SER A 31 37.26 -5.95 50.68
CA SER A 31 38.12 -7.11 50.52
C SER A 31 37.52 -8.40 51.09
N SER A 32 37.83 -9.52 50.42
CA SER A 32 37.87 -10.92 50.92
C SER A 32 36.55 -11.74 50.85
N PRO A 33 36.57 -13.10 50.77
CA PRO A 33 37.69 -14.04 50.67
C PRO A 33 37.65 -15.00 49.48
N VAL A 34 38.81 -15.62 49.26
CA VAL A 34 39.13 -16.71 48.32
C VAL A 34 38.16 -17.89 48.46
N GLY A 35 37.43 -18.19 47.38
CA GLY A 35 36.66 -19.42 47.18
C GLY A 35 36.93 -19.94 45.76
N SER A 36 37.25 -21.23 45.66
CA SER A 36 37.72 -21.92 44.45
C SER A 36 36.82 -21.73 43.24
N ILE A 37 37.39 -21.13 42.19
CA ILE A 37 36.82 -20.92 40.87
C ILE A 37 36.74 -22.27 40.15
N ILE A 38 35.53 -22.82 40.01
CA ILE A 38 35.18 -23.64 38.84
C ILE A 38 34.85 -22.60 37.76
N ALA A 39 35.74 -22.48 36.77
CA ALA A 39 35.54 -21.58 35.65
C ALA A 39 34.40 -22.13 34.79
N SER A 40 33.17 -21.69 35.08
CA SER A 40 32.10 -21.73 34.09
C SER A 40 32.53 -20.86 32.92
N PRO A 41 32.50 -21.36 31.68
CA PRO A 41 32.84 -20.57 30.51
C PRO A 41 31.93 -19.33 30.48
N SER A 42 32.56 -18.17 30.53
CA SER A 42 31.90 -16.87 30.49
C SER A 42 31.14 -16.74 29.17
N PRO A 43 29.82 -16.43 29.18
CA PRO A 43 28.97 -16.37 27.99
C PRO A 43 29.22 -15.12 27.12
N GLN A 44 30.39 -14.49 27.21
CA GLN A 44 30.69 -13.22 26.53
C GLN A 44 31.33 -13.37 25.14
N ASN A 45 31.69 -14.58 24.70
CA ASN A 45 32.29 -14.79 23.37
C ASN A 45 31.30 -15.27 22.29
N ASN A 46 30.08 -15.68 22.64
CA ASN A 46 29.17 -16.25 21.65
C ASN A 46 28.50 -15.19 20.76
N ASP A 47 28.23 -13.99 21.30
CA ASP A 47 27.50 -12.95 20.55
C ASP A 47 28.31 -12.41 19.35
N GLU A 48 29.63 -12.31 19.47
CA GLU A 48 30.50 -11.85 18.36
C GLU A 48 30.61 -12.90 17.23
N ASP A 49 30.60 -14.18 17.59
CA ASP A 49 30.65 -15.29 16.63
C ASP A 49 29.33 -15.39 15.86
N ASP A 50 28.18 -15.23 16.55
CA ASP A 50 26.84 -15.26 15.95
C ASP A 50 26.64 -14.09 14.98
N ASP A 51 27.04 -12.87 15.35
CA ASP A 51 26.99 -11.70 14.48
C ASP A 51 27.85 -11.87 13.22
N ASN A 52 29.03 -12.49 13.34
CA ASN A 52 29.90 -12.76 12.20
C ASN A 52 29.31 -13.82 11.26
N VAL A 53 28.73 -14.89 11.81
CA VAL A 53 28.04 -15.93 11.03
C VAL A 53 26.84 -15.34 10.28
N GLU A 54 26.03 -14.51 10.94
CA GLU A 54 24.91 -13.82 10.31
C GLU A 54 25.39 -12.90 9.18
N TRP A 55 26.47 -12.14 9.40
CA TRP A 55 27.05 -11.28 8.39
C TRP A 55 27.57 -12.06 7.18
N GLU A 56 28.29 -13.17 7.40
CA GLU A 56 28.77 -14.04 6.32
C GLU A 56 27.62 -14.66 5.53
N LEU A 57 26.55 -15.12 6.19
CA LEU A 57 25.35 -15.62 5.50
C LEU A 57 24.70 -14.52 4.67
N GLN A 58 24.53 -13.32 5.22
CA GLN A 58 23.94 -12.19 4.51
C GLN A 58 24.77 -11.75 3.31
N ASN A 59 26.10 -11.78 3.43
CA ASN A 59 27.00 -11.50 2.31
C ASN A 59 26.89 -12.55 1.19
N ASN A 60 26.45 -13.77 1.51
CA ASN A 60 26.10 -14.81 0.54
C ASN A 60 24.62 -14.78 0.11
N GLY A 61 23.84 -13.80 0.59
CA GLY A 61 22.40 -13.67 0.30
C GLY A 61 21.52 -14.70 1.01
N LEU A 62 22.02 -15.33 2.07
CA LEU A 62 21.30 -16.26 2.94
C LEU A 62 20.89 -15.57 4.23
N TYR A 63 19.80 -16.05 4.83
CA TYR A 63 19.23 -15.43 6.02
C TYR A 63 18.93 -16.48 7.09
N ILE A 64 19.26 -16.17 8.33
CA ILE A 64 18.96 -17.04 9.47
C ILE A 64 17.45 -16.97 9.75
N GLY A 65 16.84 -18.14 9.93
CA GLY A 65 15.46 -18.24 10.42
C GLY A 65 14.64 -19.34 9.77
N SER A 66 13.46 -19.58 10.33
CA SER A 66 12.47 -20.49 9.75
C SER A 66 11.48 -19.74 8.88
N TYR A 67 11.45 -20.05 7.57
CA TYR A 67 10.46 -19.51 6.64
C TYR A 67 9.03 -19.74 7.13
N SER A 68 8.74 -20.92 7.69
CA SER A 68 7.42 -21.24 8.25
C SER A 68 7.02 -20.28 9.36
N ARG A 69 7.95 -19.92 10.25
CA ARG A 69 7.71 -18.96 11.35
C ARG A 69 7.42 -17.56 10.80
N ILE A 70 8.16 -17.11 9.79
CA ILE A 70 7.97 -15.78 9.20
C ILE A 70 6.66 -15.70 8.40
N VAL A 71 6.30 -16.76 7.66
CA VAL A 71 5.00 -16.86 6.99
C VAL A 71 3.85 -16.86 8.00
N LEU A 72 3.99 -17.62 9.10
CA LEU A 72 3.01 -17.64 10.18
C LEU A 72 2.83 -16.25 10.81
N LEU A 73 3.93 -15.54 11.07
CA LEU A 73 3.87 -14.17 11.58
C LEU A 73 3.21 -13.23 10.58
N ASN A 74 3.51 -13.36 9.28
CA ASN A 74 2.88 -12.59 8.22
C ASN A 74 1.40 -12.92 7.99
N ALA A 75 0.90 -14.07 8.45
CA ALA A 75 -0.54 -14.37 8.48
C ALA A 75 -1.35 -13.41 9.37
N LEU A 76 -0.67 -12.67 10.26
CA LEU A 76 -1.28 -11.59 11.01
C LEU A 76 -1.72 -10.42 10.11
N VAL A 77 -1.02 -10.15 9.00
CA VAL A 77 -1.34 -9.04 8.07
C VAL A 77 -2.74 -9.20 7.43
N PRO A 78 -3.07 -10.30 6.74
CA PRO A 78 -4.41 -10.47 6.18
C PRO A 78 -5.48 -10.57 7.27
N THR A 79 -5.17 -11.21 8.41
CA THR A 79 -6.10 -11.29 9.54
C THR A 79 -6.46 -9.89 10.06
N PHE A 80 -5.45 -9.05 10.27
CA PHE A 80 -5.62 -7.66 10.69
C PHE A 80 -6.40 -6.84 9.67
N ALA A 81 -6.09 -6.99 8.37
CA ALA A 81 -6.81 -6.31 7.30
C ALA A 81 -8.29 -6.73 7.24
N ILE A 82 -8.59 -8.03 7.39
CA ILE A 82 -9.97 -8.55 7.46
C ILE A 82 -10.69 -7.97 8.67
N VAL A 83 -10.07 -7.97 9.85
CA VAL A 83 -10.67 -7.40 11.07
C VAL A 83 -11.02 -5.92 10.87
N ILE A 84 -10.09 -5.11 10.35
CA ILE A 84 -10.35 -3.69 10.05
C ILE A 84 -11.48 -3.54 9.03
N PHE A 85 -11.42 -4.31 7.94
CA PHE A 85 -12.43 -4.27 6.90
C PHE A 85 -13.81 -4.61 7.45
N THR A 86 -13.91 -5.65 8.28
CA THR A 86 -15.17 -6.04 8.96
C THR A 86 -15.66 -4.93 9.88
N VAL A 87 -14.80 -4.35 10.71
CA VAL A 87 -15.17 -3.22 11.59
C VAL A 87 -15.69 -2.05 10.77
N LEU A 88 -14.99 -1.65 9.70
CA LEU A 88 -15.40 -0.54 8.85
C LEU A 88 -16.63 -0.85 8.01
N ALA A 89 -16.86 -2.10 7.62
CA ALA A 89 -18.06 -2.52 6.90
C ALA A 89 -19.33 -2.37 7.75
N PHE A 90 -19.25 -2.71 9.04
CA PHE A 90 -20.37 -2.56 9.97
C PHE A 90 -20.49 -1.16 10.59
N LEU A 91 -19.42 -0.35 10.52
CA LEU A 91 -19.37 0.96 11.16
C LEU A 91 -20.57 1.87 10.78
N PRO A 92 -20.99 1.98 9.50
CA PRO A 92 -22.12 2.81 9.15
C PRO A 92 -23.44 2.37 9.76
N ASP A 93 -23.65 1.06 9.89
CA ASP A 93 -24.89 0.52 10.47
C ASP A 93 -24.94 0.72 11.99
N LEU A 94 -23.79 0.66 12.66
CA LEU A 94 -23.65 0.89 14.09
C LEU A 94 -23.74 2.37 14.47
N ALA A 95 -23.06 3.23 13.73
CA ALA A 95 -22.90 4.65 14.08
C ALA A 95 -24.00 5.54 13.48
N TRP A 96 -24.49 5.23 12.28
CA TRP A 96 -25.49 6.04 11.56
C TRP A 96 -26.64 5.15 11.03
N PRO A 97 -27.48 4.61 11.94
CA PRO A 97 -28.61 3.79 11.54
C PRO A 97 -29.63 4.61 10.74
N ILE A 98 -30.01 4.12 9.55
CA ILE A 98 -31.04 4.70 8.69
C ILE A 98 -32.31 3.86 8.86
N ALA A 99 -33.43 4.51 9.22
CA ALA A 99 -34.65 3.82 9.63
C ALA A 99 -35.33 3.05 8.49
N ASP A 100 -35.25 3.55 7.24
CA ASP A 100 -35.88 2.90 6.08
C ASP A 100 -35.02 3.16 4.82
N PHE A 101 -34.47 2.10 4.24
CA PHE A 101 -33.72 2.18 2.98
C PHE A 101 -34.47 1.35 1.91
N PRO A 102 -35.39 1.95 1.14
CA PRO A 102 -35.97 1.27 0.00
C PRO A 102 -34.85 0.98 -0.99
N SER A 103 -34.56 -0.30 -1.24
CA SER A 103 -33.47 -0.68 -2.14
C SER A 103 -33.75 -0.14 -3.54
N PRO A 104 -32.87 0.71 -4.11
CA PRO A 104 -33.03 1.20 -5.48
C PRO A 104 -32.66 0.12 -6.52
N TYR A 105 -32.18 -1.05 -6.06
CA TYR A 105 -31.68 -2.12 -6.90
C TYR A 105 -32.71 -3.24 -7.11
N PRO A 106 -32.68 -3.91 -8.27
CA PRO A 106 -33.48 -5.11 -8.47
C PRO A 106 -33.05 -6.19 -7.48
N SER A 107 -33.99 -7.09 -7.12
CA SER A 107 -33.72 -8.20 -6.19
C SER A 107 -32.60 -9.14 -6.62
N SER A 108 -32.27 -9.18 -7.92
CA SER A 108 -31.16 -9.96 -8.47
C SER A 108 -29.78 -9.39 -8.13
N PHE A 109 -29.68 -8.11 -7.75
CA PHE A 109 -28.40 -7.47 -7.48
C PHE A 109 -28.50 -6.56 -6.24
N PRO A 110 -28.61 -7.16 -5.03
CA PRO A 110 -28.83 -6.41 -3.81
C PRO A 110 -27.61 -5.56 -3.43
N PHE A 111 -27.90 -4.46 -2.75
CA PHE A 111 -26.89 -3.67 -2.04
C PHE A 111 -26.13 -4.55 -1.03
N PRO A 112 -24.79 -4.46 -0.88
CA PRO A 112 -23.85 -3.51 -1.49
C PRO A 112 -23.04 -4.06 -2.70
N LEU A 113 -23.53 -5.11 -3.36
CA LEU A 113 -22.78 -5.79 -4.44
C LEU A 113 -22.38 -4.87 -5.62
N PRO A 114 -23.25 -4.00 -6.15
CA PRO A 114 -22.86 -3.10 -7.25
C PRO A 114 -21.66 -2.21 -6.91
N GLN A 115 -21.62 -1.69 -5.70
CA GLN A 115 -20.60 -0.76 -5.21
C GLN A 115 -19.24 -1.46 -5.10
N ILE A 116 -19.23 -2.67 -4.56
CA ILE A 116 -18.01 -3.47 -4.43
C ILE A 116 -17.50 -3.88 -5.82
N LEU A 117 -18.39 -4.31 -6.71
CA LEU A 117 -18.02 -4.78 -8.05
C LEU A 117 -17.46 -3.65 -8.90
N ILE A 118 -18.08 -2.46 -8.89
CA ILE A 118 -17.57 -1.31 -9.66
C ILE A 118 -16.25 -0.79 -9.10
N SER A 119 -16.11 -0.71 -7.77
CA SER A 119 -14.85 -0.33 -7.13
C SER A 119 -13.73 -1.29 -7.51
N SER A 120 -14.01 -2.60 -7.44
CA SER A 120 -13.07 -3.66 -7.79
C SER A 120 -12.70 -3.64 -9.29
N ALA A 121 -13.67 -3.42 -10.18
CA ALA A 121 -13.43 -3.33 -11.61
C ALA A 121 -12.52 -2.13 -11.96
N PHE A 122 -12.77 -0.98 -11.35
CA PHE A 122 -11.97 0.23 -11.58
C PHE A 122 -10.59 0.17 -10.94
N PHE A 123 -10.46 -0.49 -9.79
CA PHE A 123 -9.16 -0.83 -9.22
C PHE A 123 -8.37 -1.73 -10.17
N SER A 124 -8.97 -2.84 -10.64
CA SER A 124 -8.32 -3.76 -11.57
C SER A 124 -7.90 -3.06 -12.88
N LEU A 125 -8.76 -2.21 -13.43
CA LEU A 125 -8.43 -1.40 -14.62
C LEU A 125 -7.23 -0.49 -14.36
N THR A 126 -7.25 0.25 -13.25
CA THR A 126 -6.15 1.11 -12.81
C THR A 126 -4.85 0.33 -12.62
N HIS A 127 -4.94 -0.83 -12.00
CA HIS A 127 -3.81 -1.73 -11.73
C HIS A 127 -3.18 -2.22 -13.04
N LEU A 128 -3.99 -2.71 -13.99
CA LEU A 128 -3.53 -3.15 -15.31
C LEU A 128 -2.92 -2.01 -16.13
N LEU A 129 -3.41 -0.79 -15.97
CA LEU A 129 -2.88 0.40 -16.65
C LEU A 129 -1.53 0.87 -16.09
N ARG A 130 -1.10 0.42 -14.91
CA ARG A 130 0.16 0.88 -14.28
C ARG A 130 1.38 0.65 -15.19
N ILE A 131 1.51 -0.55 -15.76
CA ILE A 131 2.65 -0.89 -16.63
C ILE A 131 2.58 -0.12 -17.95
N PRO A 132 1.47 -0.12 -18.71
CA PRO A 132 1.34 0.68 -19.93
C PRO A 132 1.60 2.17 -19.72
N ILE A 133 1.11 2.76 -18.62
CA ILE A 133 1.35 4.17 -18.28
C ILE A 133 2.85 4.41 -18.08
N PHE A 134 3.52 3.56 -17.30
CA PHE A 134 4.95 3.68 -17.08
C PHE A 134 5.73 3.55 -18.39
N SER A 135 5.44 2.53 -19.21
CA SER A 135 6.09 2.34 -20.51
C SER A 135 5.89 3.53 -21.44
N LEU A 136 4.68 4.08 -21.52
CA LEU A 136 4.38 5.26 -22.34
C LEU A 136 5.14 6.49 -21.84
N THR A 137 5.17 6.73 -20.52
CA THR A 137 5.92 7.87 -19.98
C THR A 137 7.42 7.72 -20.13
N SER A 138 7.97 6.52 -19.98
CA SER A 138 9.39 6.23 -20.18
C SER A 138 9.81 6.32 -21.65
N PHE A 139 8.87 6.13 -22.58
CA PHE A 139 9.08 6.40 -23.99
C PHE A 139 9.11 7.90 -24.31
N LEU A 140 8.28 8.70 -23.64
CA LEU A 140 8.13 10.13 -23.93
C LEU A 140 9.10 11.03 -23.15
N LEU A 141 9.54 10.61 -21.97
CA LEU A 141 10.30 11.42 -21.02
C LEU A 141 11.60 10.70 -20.61
N PRO A 142 12.65 11.44 -20.21
CA PRO A 142 13.81 10.83 -19.58
C PRO A 142 13.43 10.03 -18.33
N LEU A 143 14.15 8.93 -18.08
CA LEU A 143 13.85 7.97 -17.00
C LEU A 143 13.68 8.64 -15.62
N GLN A 144 14.44 9.71 -15.36
CA GLN A 144 14.39 10.49 -14.12
C GLN A 144 13.01 11.13 -13.87
N TYR A 145 12.34 11.59 -14.92
CA TYR A 145 11.02 12.23 -14.85
C TYR A 145 9.88 11.25 -15.12
N ALA A 146 10.15 10.16 -15.85
CA ALA A 146 9.15 9.17 -16.22
C ALA A 146 8.47 8.52 -15.01
N SER A 147 9.23 8.20 -13.95
CA SER A 147 8.66 7.63 -12.72
C SER A 147 7.68 8.59 -12.01
N PHE A 148 8.05 9.87 -11.89
CA PHE A 148 7.16 10.88 -11.29
C PHE A 148 5.94 11.15 -12.17
N ALA A 149 6.12 11.29 -13.48
CA ALA A 149 5.05 11.54 -14.43
C ALA A 149 4.05 10.38 -14.49
N SER A 150 4.53 9.14 -14.58
CA SER A 150 3.67 7.94 -14.52
C SER A 150 2.90 7.85 -13.22
N THR A 151 3.55 8.10 -12.08
CA THR A 151 2.89 8.12 -10.77
C THR A 151 1.79 9.17 -10.72
N PHE A 152 2.06 10.39 -11.19
CA PHE A 152 1.06 11.46 -11.25
C PHE A 152 -0.12 11.11 -12.16
N ILE A 153 0.15 10.62 -13.39
CA ILE A 153 -0.89 10.22 -14.34
C ILE A 153 -1.73 9.05 -13.78
N HIS A 154 -1.08 8.08 -13.15
CA HIS A 154 -1.76 6.94 -12.52
C HIS A 154 -2.68 7.41 -11.38
N VAL A 155 -2.21 8.30 -10.51
CA VAL A 155 -3.03 8.90 -9.44
C VAL A 155 -4.18 9.73 -10.01
N LEU A 156 -3.94 10.49 -11.08
CA LEU A 156 -4.98 11.26 -11.77
C LEU A 156 -6.09 10.34 -12.31
N ILE A 157 -5.71 9.25 -13.00
CA ILE A 157 -6.66 8.24 -13.51
C ILE A 157 -7.41 7.58 -12.36
N THR A 158 -6.72 7.21 -11.28
CA THR A 158 -7.33 6.59 -10.09
C THR A 158 -8.42 7.48 -9.49
N ASN A 159 -8.11 8.76 -9.24
CA ASN A 159 -9.09 9.70 -8.69
C ASN A 159 -10.20 10.03 -9.69
N GLY A 160 -9.89 10.10 -10.99
CA GLY A 160 -10.89 10.26 -12.05
C GLY A 160 -11.89 9.11 -12.11
N LEU A 161 -11.41 7.87 -12.01
CA LEU A 161 -12.26 6.67 -11.94
C LEU A 161 -13.09 6.62 -10.66
N ARG A 162 -12.56 7.09 -9.52
CA ARG A 162 -13.34 7.25 -8.27
C ARG A 162 -14.49 8.24 -8.43
N VAL A 163 -14.32 9.32 -9.18
CA VAL A 163 -15.43 10.24 -9.49
C VAL A 163 -16.38 9.61 -10.51
N ALA A 164 -15.87 8.92 -11.53
CA ALA A 164 -16.68 8.25 -12.54
C ALA A 164 -17.57 7.15 -11.95
N SER A 165 -17.13 6.43 -10.92
CA SER A 165 -17.95 5.40 -10.26
C SER A 165 -19.17 6.01 -9.56
N LEU A 166 -19.06 7.24 -9.01
CA LEU A 166 -20.19 7.97 -8.44
C LEU A 166 -21.23 8.33 -9.49
N VAL A 167 -20.76 8.71 -10.70
CA VAL A 167 -21.63 9.01 -11.84
C VAL A 167 -22.38 7.75 -12.28
N ILE A 168 -21.67 6.63 -12.45
CA ILE A 168 -22.24 5.36 -12.90
C ILE A 168 -23.24 4.81 -11.88
N LEU A 169 -22.93 4.90 -10.59
CA LEU A 169 -23.84 4.50 -9.51
C LEU A 169 -25.00 5.47 -9.30
N GLN A 170 -25.04 6.60 -10.03
CA GLN A 170 -26.10 7.60 -9.93
C GLN A 170 -26.34 8.08 -8.50
N VAL A 171 -25.27 8.24 -7.71
CA VAL A 171 -25.33 8.50 -6.26
C VAL A 171 -26.21 9.72 -5.94
N ARG A 172 -26.21 10.75 -6.78
CA ARG A 172 -27.05 11.94 -6.60
C ARG A 172 -28.55 11.62 -6.57
N HIS A 173 -29.01 10.67 -7.38
CA HIS A 173 -30.44 10.30 -7.41
C HIS A 173 -30.90 9.60 -6.14
N THR A 174 -29.97 9.05 -5.36
CA THR A 174 -30.29 8.46 -4.07
C THR A 174 -30.33 9.49 -2.95
N MET A 175 -29.87 10.72 -3.15
CA MET A 175 -29.75 11.71 -2.06
C MET A 175 -31.13 12.31 -1.71
N ASP A 176 -31.49 12.29 -0.43
CA ASP A 176 -32.76 12.84 0.07
C ASP A 176 -32.61 14.32 0.46
N TYR A 177 -31.42 14.69 0.95
CA TYR A 177 -31.11 16.06 1.34
C TYR A 177 -30.47 16.86 0.19
N PRO A 178 -30.53 18.20 0.19
CA PRO A 178 -29.87 19.02 -0.83
C PRO A 178 -28.34 19.03 -0.69
N ILE A 179 -27.84 18.82 0.53
CA ILE A 179 -26.43 18.80 0.91
C ILE A 179 -26.10 17.38 1.38
N PRO A 180 -24.92 16.82 1.04
CA PRO A 180 -24.55 15.47 1.47
C PRO A 180 -24.46 15.41 3.00
N THR A 181 -25.24 14.50 3.60
CA THR A 181 -25.26 14.20 5.04
C THR A 181 -25.04 12.72 5.31
N CYS A 182 -24.60 12.36 6.51
CA CYS A 182 -24.40 10.97 6.94
C CYS A 182 -25.70 10.16 7.02
N GLN A 183 -26.85 10.86 7.08
CA GLN A 183 -28.18 10.26 7.08
C GLN A 183 -28.66 9.92 5.67
N ASP A 184 -28.02 10.45 4.63
CA ASP A 184 -28.37 10.12 3.25
C ASP A 184 -28.02 8.66 2.93
N PRO A 185 -28.88 7.95 2.18
CA PRO A 185 -28.54 6.63 1.64
C PRO A 185 -27.31 6.69 0.69
N ALA A 186 -27.05 7.86 0.10
CA ALA A 186 -25.85 8.17 -0.67
C ALA A 186 -24.56 7.95 0.13
N PHE A 187 -24.54 8.28 1.44
CA PHE A 187 -23.37 8.09 2.30
C PHE A 187 -22.97 6.62 2.37
N ARG A 188 -23.95 5.71 2.55
CA ARG A 188 -23.70 4.26 2.58
C ARG A 188 -23.17 3.75 1.25
N THR A 189 -23.72 4.24 0.14
CA THR A 189 -23.25 3.87 -1.21
C THR A 189 -21.80 4.27 -1.43
N VAL A 190 -21.43 5.50 -1.06
CA VAL A 190 -20.05 6.01 -1.13
C VAL A 190 -19.14 5.24 -0.19
N TRP A 191 -19.60 4.92 1.02
CA TRP A 191 -18.84 4.15 1.99
C TRP A 191 -18.43 2.78 1.45
N TRP A 192 -19.40 2.00 0.97
CA TRP A 192 -19.13 0.67 0.39
C TRP A 192 -18.28 0.73 -0.87
N LEU A 193 -18.49 1.74 -1.72
CA LEU A 193 -17.63 2.01 -2.87
C LEU A 193 -16.18 2.24 -2.43
N SER A 194 -15.98 2.94 -1.32
CA SER A 194 -14.66 3.36 -0.85
C SER A 194 -13.84 2.27 -0.14
N LEU A 195 -14.49 1.22 0.37
CA LEU A 195 -13.83 0.08 1.04
C LEU A 195 -12.91 -0.72 0.10
N ASN A 196 -13.15 -0.66 -1.22
CA ASN A 196 -12.30 -1.19 -2.29
C ASN A 196 -11.64 -2.55 -1.97
N PHE A 197 -12.45 -3.61 -1.86
CA PHE A 197 -11.99 -4.95 -1.48
C PHE A 197 -10.85 -5.48 -2.35
N ALA A 198 -10.89 -5.23 -3.66
CA ALA A 198 -9.86 -5.73 -4.58
C ALA A 198 -8.47 -5.13 -4.30
N GLU A 199 -8.41 -3.87 -3.86
CA GLU A 199 -7.15 -3.23 -3.48
C GLU A 199 -6.50 -3.95 -2.30
N VAL A 200 -7.27 -4.23 -1.26
CA VAL A 200 -6.80 -4.94 -0.06
C VAL A 200 -6.33 -6.36 -0.40
N LEU A 201 -7.07 -7.07 -1.25
CA LEU A 201 -6.73 -8.42 -1.67
C LEU A 201 -5.44 -8.46 -2.50
N ALA A 202 -5.33 -7.59 -3.53
CA ALA A 202 -4.14 -7.51 -4.36
C ALA A 202 -2.90 -7.13 -3.54
N ALA A 203 -3.07 -6.21 -2.59
CA ALA A 203 -2.08 -5.85 -1.60
C ALA A 203 -1.56 -7.06 -0.80
N ILE A 204 -2.47 -7.89 -0.26
CA ILE A 204 -2.12 -9.10 0.50
C ILE A 204 -1.35 -10.08 -0.38
N ILE A 205 -1.87 -10.37 -1.58
CA ILE A 205 -1.24 -11.31 -2.53
C ILE A 205 0.18 -10.84 -2.87
N GLN A 206 0.34 -9.56 -3.22
CA GLN A 206 1.64 -8.98 -3.53
C GLN A 206 2.61 -9.10 -2.34
N GLY A 207 2.14 -8.96 -1.10
CA GLY A 207 2.98 -9.14 0.09
C GLY A 207 3.49 -10.58 0.24
N TYR A 208 2.66 -11.58 -0.06
CA TYR A 208 3.07 -12.98 -0.02
C TYR A 208 3.98 -13.36 -1.19
N GLU A 209 3.76 -12.83 -2.39
CA GLU A 209 4.66 -13.01 -3.53
C GLU A 209 6.05 -12.46 -3.22
N GLN A 210 6.13 -11.28 -2.61
CA GLN A 210 7.38 -10.68 -2.14
C GLN A 210 8.08 -11.54 -1.10
N LEU A 211 7.33 -12.17 -0.19
CA LEU A 211 7.89 -13.06 0.83
C LEU A 211 8.34 -14.41 0.24
N ALA A 212 7.63 -14.93 -0.76
CA ALA A 212 7.95 -16.21 -1.39
C ALA A 212 9.32 -16.21 -2.09
N LEU A 213 9.82 -15.04 -2.51
CA LEU A 213 11.18 -14.86 -3.05
C LEU A 213 12.28 -15.28 -2.06
N TYR A 214 11.97 -15.37 -0.76
CA TYR A 214 12.93 -15.73 0.30
C TYR A 214 12.82 -17.18 0.75
N ARG A 215 11.91 -17.98 0.17
CA ARG A 215 11.63 -19.36 0.63
C ARG A 215 12.88 -20.23 0.65
N ASP A 216 13.69 -20.16 -0.39
CA ASP A 216 14.81 -21.07 -0.61
C ASP A 216 16.15 -20.52 -0.05
N LEU A 217 16.12 -19.35 0.61
CA LEU A 217 17.29 -18.63 1.13
C LEU A 217 17.39 -18.66 2.66
N MET A 218 16.38 -19.22 3.33
CA MET A 218 16.34 -19.28 4.78
C MET A 218 17.04 -20.52 5.31
N VAL A 219 18.02 -20.29 6.17
CA VAL A 219 18.78 -21.33 6.86
C VAL A 219 18.17 -21.55 8.24
N PRO A 220 17.76 -22.78 8.58
CA PRO A 220 17.24 -23.09 9.92
C PRO A 220 18.26 -22.76 11.01
N GLU A 221 17.79 -22.16 12.11
CA GLU A 221 18.58 -21.80 13.28
C GLU A 221 19.41 -23.02 13.77
N GLY A 222 20.72 -22.81 13.99
CA GLY A 222 21.64 -23.83 14.50
C GLY A 222 22.28 -24.76 13.45
N ARG A 223 22.02 -24.57 12.15
CA ARG A 223 22.75 -25.24 11.05
C ARG A 223 23.58 -24.29 10.18
N GLU A 224 23.76 -23.07 10.66
CA GLU A 224 24.36 -21.96 9.90
C GLU A 224 25.82 -22.23 9.53
N THR A 225 26.61 -22.70 10.49
CA THR A 225 28.03 -23.03 10.28
C THR A 225 28.22 -24.19 9.32
N GLU A 226 27.39 -25.23 9.38
CA GLU A 226 27.42 -26.37 8.45
C GLU A 226 27.12 -25.91 7.01
N PHE A 227 26.14 -25.01 6.83
CA PHE A 227 25.81 -24.45 5.53
C PHE A 227 26.94 -23.57 4.98
N LEU A 228 27.53 -22.70 5.82
CA LEU A 228 28.67 -21.88 5.44
C LEU A 228 29.90 -22.71 5.06
N GLU A 229 30.20 -23.78 5.81
CA GLU A 229 31.28 -24.71 5.47
C GLU A 229 31.04 -25.39 4.13
N ARG A 230 29.80 -25.81 3.83
CA ARG A 230 29.42 -26.41 2.54
C ARG A 230 29.54 -25.42 1.38
N ILE A 231 29.20 -24.16 1.59
CA ILE A 231 29.39 -23.08 0.61
C ILE A 231 30.88 -22.87 0.36
N LYS A 232 31.66 -22.72 1.43
CA LYS A 232 33.11 -22.47 1.37
C LYS A 232 33.89 -23.63 0.75
N SER A 233 33.43 -24.86 0.94
CA SER A 233 34.02 -26.04 0.33
C SER A 233 33.68 -26.19 -1.17
N GLY A 234 32.89 -25.28 -1.75
CA GLY A 234 32.49 -25.33 -3.16
C GLY A 234 31.59 -26.53 -3.50
N SER A 235 30.98 -27.16 -2.50
CA SER A 235 30.21 -28.41 -2.67
C SER A 235 28.78 -28.18 -3.14
N LEU A 236 28.35 -26.94 -3.37
CA LEU A 236 26.97 -26.63 -3.76
C LEU A 236 26.63 -26.98 -5.21
N ASP A 237 27.63 -27.23 -6.08
CA ASP A 237 27.38 -27.47 -7.50
C ASP A 237 26.83 -28.87 -7.84
N GLU A 238 26.83 -29.83 -6.91
CA GLU A 238 26.55 -31.23 -7.28
C GLU A 238 25.40 -31.92 -6.53
N SER A 239 24.87 -31.35 -5.44
CA SER A 239 23.79 -32.01 -4.69
C SER A 239 22.97 -30.99 -3.93
N GLU A 240 21.98 -30.42 -4.60
CA GLU A 240 20.82 -29.85 -3.93
C GLU A 240 20.16 -31.01 -3.16
N PRO A 241 20.13 -31.00 -1.81
CA PRO A 241 19.32 -31.96 -1.07
C PRO A 241 17.88 -31.52 -1.30
N THR A 242 17.30 -31.99 -2.39
CA THR A 242 15.86 -32.09 -2.51
C THR A 242 15.41 -32.74 -1.22
N LEU A 243 14.63 -32.02 -0.41
CA LEU A 243 13.80 -32.60 0.63
C LEU A 243 12.86 -33.58 -0.09
N GLU A 244 13.36 -34.77 -0.39
CA GLU A 244 12.63 -35.86 -1.01
C GLU A 244 11.50 -36.22 -0.06
N ASN A 245 10.31 -35.89 -0.54
CA ASN A 245 9.06 -36.40 -0.04
C ASN A 245 9.14 -37.95 -0.11
N PRO A 246 9.05 -38.71 1.00
CA PRO A 246 9.31 -40.17 1.02
C PRO A 246 8.28 -41.04 0.28
N HIS A 247 7.40 -40.46 -0.55
CA HIS A 247 6.25 -41.15 -1.14
C HIS A 247 6.11 -40.87 -2.64
N SER A 248 7.07 -41.34 -3.43
CA SER A 248 6.86 -41.59 -4.85
C SER A 248 7.22 -43.06 -5.15
N PRO A 249 6.25 -43.90 -5.55
CA PRO A 249 6.52 -45.28 -5.89
C PRO A 249 7.38 -45.37 -7.15
N GLN A 250 8.48 -46.09 -6.98
CA GLN A 250 9.38 -46.62 -7.99
C GLN A 250 8.59 -47.31 -9.12
N GLN A 251 8.65 -46.76 -10.34
CA GLN A 251 8.18 -47.43 -11.55
C GLN A 251 9.36 -47.60 -12.50
N GLU A 252 9.96 -48.79 -12.42
CA GLU A 252 11.00 -49.25 -13.32
C GLU A 252 10.41 -49.69 -14.66
N HIS A 253 11.25 -49.55 -15.68
CA HIS A 253 11.29 -50.29 -16.94
C HIS A 253 10.41 -49.77 -18.09
N GLU A 254 11.05 -49.13 -19.08
CA GLU A 254 11.05 -49.61 -20.48
C GLU A 254 12.02 -48.84 -21.40
N THR A 255 12.84 -49.65 -22.11
CA THR A 255 13.42 -49.47 -23.46
C THR A 255 14.46 -48.36 -23.72
N PHE A 256 15.72 -48.71 -23.42
CA PHE A 256 16.95 -48.15 -23.97
C PHE A 256 17.09 -48.50 -25.47
N GLN A 257 17.18 -47.51 -26.37
CA GLN A 257 18.36 -47.29 -27.24
C GLN A 257 18.18 -46.11 -28.24
N ASP A 258 16.96 -45.64 -28.52
CA ASP A 258 16.71 -44.50 -29.45
C ASP A 258 16.32 -43.18 -28.74
N ALA A 259 16.36 -43.15 -27.41
CA ALA A 259 15.99 -41.99 -26.58
C ALA A 259 17.19 -41.28 -25.92
N LEU A 260 18.43 -41.68 -26.24
CA LEU A 260 19.64 -41.20 -25.56
C LEU A 260 20.10 -39.82 -26.03
N GLU A 261 19.88 -39.44 -27.30
CA GLU A 261 20.22 -38.10 -27.79
C GLU A 261 19.15 -37.04 -27.47
N ASP A 262 17.86 -37.39 -27.49
CA ASP A 262 16.76 -36.45 -27.16
C ASP A 262 16.53 -36.31 -25.63
N GLY A 263 17.09 -37.23 -24.84
CA GLY A 263 17.09 -37.14 -23.37
C GLY A 263 18.14 -36.16 -22.83
N GLU A 264 19.32 -36.12 -23.46
CA GLU A 264 20.42 -35.25 -23.02
C GLU A 264 20.10 -33.77 -23.28
N THR A 265 19.54 -33.44 -24.46
CA THR A 265 19.09 -32.09 -24.81
C THR A 265 18.00 -31.56 -23.88
N ARG A 266 16.98 -32.37 -23.57
CA ARG A 266 15.93 -32.00 -22.60
C ARG A 266 16.46 -31.86 -21.17
N SER A 267 17.48 -32.64 -20.80
CA SER A 267 18.13 -32.51 -19.50
C SER A 267 18.94 -31.22 -19.38
N VAL A 268 19.54 -30.77 -20.49
CA VAL A 268 20.26 -29.49 -20.55
C VAL A 268 19.29 -28.33 -20.55
N GLU A 269 18.22 -28.39 -21.35
CA GLU A 269 17.18 -27.35 -21.41
C GLU A 269 16.51 -27.14 -20.04
N SER A 270 16.09 -28.21 -19.37
CA SER A 270 15.52 -28.10 -18.01
C SER A 270 16.51 -27.57 -16.97
N ARG A 271 17.82 -27.85 -17.10
CA ARG A 271 18.86 -27.24 -16.25
C ARG A 271 19.00 -25.74 -16.53
N ILE A 272 18.95 -25.33 -17.79
CA ILE A 272 19.01 -23.93 -18.19
C ILE A 272 17.77 -23.20 -17.68
N ASP A 273 16.58 -23.75 -17.86
CA ASP A 273 15.32 -23.16 -17.39
C ASP A 273 15.32 -23.01 -15.87
N ARG A 274 15.74 -24.05 -15.13
CA ARG A 274 15.88 -23.98 -13.67
C ARG A 274 16.93 -22.95 -13.25
N GLY A 275 18.04 -22.84 -13.98
CA GLY A 275 19.06 -21.83 -13.75
C GLY A 275 18.54 -20.42 -13.99
N LEU A 276 17.76 -20.22 -15.06
CA LEU A 276 17.14 -18.95 -15.43
C LEU A 276 16.08 -18.53 -14.41
N GLU A 277 15.26 -19.47 -13.93
CA GLU A 277 14.29 -19.22 -12.86
C GLU A 277 14.98 -18.81 -11.56
N LYS A 278 16.05 -19.51 -11.17
CA LYS A 278 16.86 -19.14 -10.00
C LYS A 278 17.46 -17.74 -10.15
N LEU A 279 18.01 -17.40 -11.32
CA LEU A 279 18.55 -16.07 -11.60
C LEU A 279 17.45 -14.99 -11.57
N LEU A 280 16.27 -15.31 -12.08
CA LEU A 280 15.12 -14.41 -12.04
C LEU A 280 14.69 -14.13 -10.60
N VAL A 281 14.61 -15.16 -9.74
CA VAL A 281 14.28 -14.99 -8.31
C VAL A 281 15.32 -14.14 -7.61
N ILE A 282 16.62 -14.39 -7.84
CA ILE A 282 17.72 -13.60 -7.26
C ILE A 282 17.61 -12.14 -7.70
N LYS A 283 17.37 -11.90 -9.00
CA LYS A 283 17.23 -10.55 -9.54
C LYS A 283 16.01 -9.83 -8.98
N MET A 284 14.84 -10.49 -8.93
CA MET A 284 13.62 -9.90 -8.38
C MET A 284 13.77 -9.56 -6.90
N ARG A 285 14.52 -10.38 -6.14
CA ARG A 285 14.88 -10.07 -4.76
C ARG A 285 15.78 -8.84 -4.68
N ASP A 286 16.86 -8.80 -5.45
CA ASP A 286 17.82 -7.69 -5.44
C ASP A 286 17.14 -6.36 -5.79
N GLU A 287 16.29 -6.34 -6.81
CA GLU A 287 15.47 -5.17 -7.17
C GLU A 287 14.55 -4.75 -6.02
N LEU A 288 13.99 -5.71 -5.28
CA LEU A 288 13.10 -5.43 -4.14
C LEU A 288 13.86 -4.86 -2.94
N GLU A 289 15.04 -5.42 -2.65
CA GLU A 289 15.94 -4.94 -1.61
C GLU A 289 16.46 -3.53 -1.93
N GLU A 290 16.77 -3.25 -3.21
CA GLU A 290 17.12 -1.91 -3.67
C GLU A 290 15.96 -0.92 -3.44
N VAL A 291 14.72 -1.31 -3.75
CA VAL A 291 13.53 -0.45 -3.59
C VAL A 291 13.21 -0.14 -2.13
N TYR A 292 13.32 -1.11 -1.23
CA TYR A 292 13.05 -0.88 0.19
C TYR A 292 14.26 -0.35 0.97
N GLY A 293 15.46 -0.56 0.45
CA GLY A 293 16.74 -0.31 1.13
C GLY A 293 17.09 -1.36 2.19
N LEU A 294 16.27 -2.41 2.34
CA LEU A 294 16.51 -3.53 3.26
C LEU A 294 15.77 -4.80 2.79
N PRO A 295 16.23 -5.99 3.24
CA PRO A 295 15.54 -7.26 2.99
C PRO A 295 14.12 -7.24 3.52
N VAL A 296 13.17 -7.72 2.72
CA VAL A 296 11.73 -7.72 3.07
C VAL A 296 11.47 -8.49 4.36
N ILE A 297 12.23 -9.55 4.60
CA ILE A 297 12.13 -10.38 5.80
C ILE A 297 12.51 -9.64 7.08
N LYS A 298 13.28 -8.54 6.98
CA LYS A 298 13.64 -7.67 8.10
C LYS A 298 12.60 -6.57 8.34
N ILE A 299 11.66 -6.35 7.42
CA ILE A 299 10.57 -5.39 7.64
C ILE A 299 9.64 -5.96 8.72
N PRO A 300 9.46 -5.26 9.85
CA PRO A 300 8.58 -5.74 10.90
C PRO A 300 7.14 -5.86 10.40
N VAL A 301 6.47 -6.97 10.72
CA VAL A 301 5.09 -7.26 10.28
C VAL A 301 4.10 -6.16 10.65
N PHE A 302 4.34 -5.42 11.75
CA PHE A 302 3.52 -4.28 12.13
C PHE A 302 3.52 -3.17 11.07
N ILE A 303 4.62 -2.95 10.35
CA ILE A 303 4.70 -1.96 9.27
C ILE A 303 3.82 -2.37 8.10
N SER A 304 3.84 -3.64 7.72
CA SER A 304 2.94 -4.17 6.69
C SER A 304 1.48 -4.01 7.11
N CYS A 305 1.16 -4.25 8.39
CA CYS A 305 -0.17 -3.98 8.93
C CYS A 305 -0.56 -2.49 8.84
N LEU A 306 0.34 -1.58 9.21
CA LEU A 306 0.12 -0.14 9.11
C LEU A 306 -0.07 0.32 7.66
N GLN A 307 0.65 -0.27 6.70
CA GLN A 307 0.48 0.03 5.28
C GLN A 307 -0.92 -0.40 4.79
N ARG A 308 -1.44 -1.56 5.23
CA ARG A 308 -2.82 -1.98 4.91
C ARG A 308 -3.85 -1.07 5.56
N PHE A 309 -3.66 -0.73 6.82
CA PHE A 309 -4.50 0.24 7.52
C PHE A 309 -4.53 1.58 6.76
N ASN A 310 -3.37 2.10 6.38
CA ASN A 310 -3.26 3.35 5.63
C ASN A 310 -4.03 3.30 4.31
N SER A 311 -3.80 2.28 3.46
CA SER A 311 -4.48 2.17 2.16
C SER A 311 -6.00 2.17 2.30
N ILE A 312 -6.55 1.43 3.27
CA ILE A 312 -8.00 1.40 3.54
C ILE A 312 -8.51 2.79 3.95
N PHE A 313 -7.91 3.41 4.97
CA PHE A 313 -8.37 4.70 5.49
C PHE A 313 -8.22 5.84 4.48
N LEU A 314 -7.13 5.84 3.70
CA LEU A 314 -6.89 6.80 2.65
C LEU A 314 -7.87 6.64 1.49
N SER A 315 -8.19 5.41 1.09
CA SER A 315 -9.22 5.13 0.08
C SER A 315 -10.59 5.66 0.52
N ILE A 316 -10.98 5.38 1.77
CA ILE A 316 -12.23 5.89 2.37
C ILE A 316 -12.23 7.41 2.42
N GLY A 317 -11.20 8.01 3.02
CA GLY A 317 -11.10 9.46 3.19
C GLY A 317 -11.15 10.23 1.87
N PHE A 318 -10.36 9.82 0.87
CA PHE A 318 -10.37 10.48 -0.44
C PHE A 318 -11.67 10.27 -1.20
N THR A 319 -12.28 9.08 -1.11
CA THR A 319 -13.58 8.85 -1.77
C THR A 319 -14.69 9.67 -1.10
N LEU A 320 -14.70 9.79 0.23
CA LEU A 320 -15.64 10.65 0.97
C LEU A 320 -15.48 12.13 0.62
N LEU A 321 -14.24 12.63 0.56
CA LEU A 321 -13.96 14.02 0.20
C LEU A 321 -14.36 14.33 -1.25
N LEU A 322 -13.94 13.49 -2.20
CA LEU A 322 -14.26 13.67 -3.62
C LEU A 322 -15.76 13.55 -3.88
N SER A 323 -16.43 12.59 -3.24
CA SER A 323 -17.88 12.41 -3.41
C SER A 323 -18.68 13.56 -2.83
N ALA A 324 -18.35 14.06 -1.64
CA ALA A 324 -19.02 15.23 -1.10
C ALA A 324 -18.82 16.47 -1.97
N ALA A 325 -17.61 16.68 -2.49
CA ALA A 325 -17.31 17.78 -3.39
C ALA A 325 -18.05 17.65 -4.73
N TYR A 326 -18.16 16.44 -5.26
CA TYR A 326 -18.93 16.13 -6.48
C TYR A 326 -20.43 16.35 -6.28
N LEU A 327 -21.01 15.83 -5.19
CA LEU A 327 -22.45 15.94 -4.91
C LEU A 327 -22.90 17.37 -4.61
N ARG A 328 -21.99 18.24 -4.14
CA ARG A 328 -22.24 19.69 -3.97
C ARG A 328 -22.11 20.48 -5.28
N SER A 329 -21.50 19.90 -6.31
CA SER A 329 -21.29 20.55 -7.61
C SER A 329 -22.53 20.38 -8.51
N PRO A 330 -22.89 21.41 -9.31
CA PRO A 330 -23.92 21.30 -10.34
C PRO A 330 -23.73 20.16 -11.34
N LEU A 331 -22.49 19.67 -11.50
CA LEU A 331 -22.18 18.54 -12.39
C LEU A 331 -22.91 17.24 -12.00
N SER A 332 -23.34 17.13 -10.75
CA SER A 332 -24.09 15.97 -10.27
C SER A 332 -25.58 16.02 -10.65
N LEU A 333 -26.10 17.17 -11.08
CA LEU A 333 -27.52 17.35 -11.40
C LEU A 333 -27.84 16.77 -12.80
N PRO A 334 -28.90 15.98 -12.94
CA PRO A 334 -29.32 15.46 -14.24
C PRO A 334 -29.82 16.61 -15.15
N LEU A 335 -29.35 16.64 -16.41
CA LEU A 335 -29.75 17.64 -17.40
C LEU A 335 -31.27 17.66 -17.66
N SER A 336 -31.95 16.55 -17.41
CA SER A 336 -33.39 16.40 -17.60
C SER A 336 -34.23 17.29 -16.66
N ASP A 337 -33.75 17.56 -15.45
CA ASP A 337 -34.50 18.40 -14.50
C ASP A 337 -34.42 19.89 -14.91
N VAL A 338 -33.32 20.29 -15.55
CA VAL A 338 -33.11 21.66 -16.06
C VAL A 338 -34.01 21.95 -17.26
N SER A 339 -34.21 20.98 -18.15
CA SER A 339 -35.01 21.17 -19.37
C SER A 339 -36.52 21.21 -19.11
N ILE A 340 -37.02 20.45 -18.13
CA ILE A 340 -38.45 20.43 -17.75
C ILE A 340 -38.87 21.73 -17.06
N GLN A 341 -37.98 22.34 -16.26
CA GLN A 341 -38.22 23.65 -15.66
C GLN A 341 -38.30 24.77 -16.70
N LEU A 342 -37.53 24.71 -17.79
CA LEU A 342 -37.60 25.74 -18.85
C LEU A 342 -38.78 25.57 -19.81
N SER A 343 -39.34 24.36 -19.94
CA SER A 343 -40.34 24.06 -20.99
C SER A 343 -41.80 24.26 -20.57
N SER A 344 -42.12 24.39 -19.28
CA SER A 344 -43.50 24.20 -18.78
C SER A 344 -44.20 25.46 -18.25
N VAL A 345 -43.64 26.66 -18.39
CA VAL A 345 -44.23 27.86 -17.78
C VAL A 345 -44.89 28.80 -18.80
N PRO A 346 -46.24 28.91 -18.85
CA PRO A 346 -46.91 30.00 -19.54
C PRO A 346 -46.71 31.32 -18.78
N VAL A 347 -46.07 32.28 -19.45
CA VAL A 347 -45.72 33.60 -18.91
C VAL A 347 -46.97 34.37 -18.48
N THR A 348 -47.18 34.49 -17.17
CA THR A 348 -48.14 35.43 -16.57
C THR A 348 -47.44 36.22 -15.46
N ASP A 349 -47.80 37.49 -15.27
CA ASP A 349 -47.10 38.44 -14.39
C ASP A 349 -47.03 38.03 -12.90
N GLN A 350 -47.86 37.08 -12.46
CA GLN A 350 -47.80 36.46 -11.12
C GLN A 350 -46.54 35.59 -10.91
N LEU A 351 -45.90 35.17 -12.00
CA LEU A 351 -44.69 34.36 -11.97
C LEU A 351 -43.46 35.16 -11.53
N LYS A 352 -43.42 36.49 -11.72
CA LYS A 352 -42.27 37.30 -11.30
C LYS A 352 -42.11 37.34 -9.78
N ASP A 353 -43.21 37.44 -9.05
CA ASP A 353 -43.19 37.46 -7.59
C ASP A 353 -42.92 36.07 -7.02
N PHE A 354 -43.44 35.01 -7.66
CA PHE A 354 -43.08 33.63 -7.32
C PHE A 354 -41.64 33.30 -7.68
N LEU A 355 -41.10 33.79 -8.80
CA LEU A 355 -39.70 33.64 -9.19
C LEU A 355 -38.76 34.40 -8.24
N HIS A 356 -39.17 35.55 -7.70
CA HIS A 356 -38.39 36.26 -6.68
C HIS A 356 -38.41 35.55 -5.32
N ALA A 357 -39.55 34.98 -4.90
CA ALA A 357 -39.63 34.17 -3.68
C ALA A 357 -38.90 32.82 -3.81
N THR A 358 -38.97 32.19 -4.99
CA THR A 358 -38.28 30.92 -5.28
C THR A 358 -36.78 31.13 -5.52
N SER A 359 -36.37 32.29 -6.04
CA SER A 359 -34.96 32.71 -6.18
C SER A 359 -34.25 32.84 -4.82
N GLN A 360 -34.97 33.18 -3.74
CA GLN A 360 -34.39 33.23 -2.39
C GLN A 360 -34.21 31.84 -1.75
N MET A 361 -34.98 30.82 -2.15
CA MET A 361 -34.87 29.47 -1.61
C MET A 361 -33.95 28.55 -2.45
N HIS A 362 -33.71 28.89 -3.73
CA HIS A 362 -32.78 28.19 -4.62
C HIS A 362 -31.36 28.77 -4.67
N SER A 363 -31.05 29.83 -3.89
CA SER A 363 -29.67 30.30 -3.69
C SER A 363 -28.90 29.43 -2.68
N TYR A 364 -29.12 28.11 -2.69
CA TYR A 364 -28.07 27.22 -2.24
C TYR A 364 -27.01 27.26 -3.34
N ASP A 365 -25.98 28.07 -3.11
CA ASP A 365 -24.82 28.26 -3.98
C ASP A 365 -24.22 26.90 -4.38
N SER A 366 -24.78 26.31 -5.44
CA SER A 366 -24.22 25.19 -6.18
C SER A 366 -23.00 25.73 -6.94
N SER A 367 -21.99 26.10 -6.17
CA SER A 367 -20.73 26.58 -6.68
C SER A 367 -19.90 25.36 -7.08
N HIS A 368 -19.17 25.46 -8.18
CA HIS A 368 -18.15 24.47 -8.52
C HIS A 368 -16.94 24.52 -7.57
N ILE A 369 -16.91 25.49 -6.64
CA ILE A 369 -15.81 25.78 -5.72
C ILE A 369 -15.38 24.56 -4.90
N PRO A 370 -16.29 23.79 -4.26
CA PRO A 370 -15.88 22.62 -3.46
C PRO A 370 -15.13 21.59 -4.32
N LEU A 371 -15.58 21.36 -5.56
CA LEU A 371 -14.93 20.41 -6.48
C LEU A 371 -13.59 20.94 -6.99
N ILE A 372 -13.54 22.22 -7.39
CA ILE A 372 -12.32 22.89 -7.88
C ILE A 372 -11.22 22.94 -6.81
N VAL A 373 -11.59 23.05 -5.53
CA VAL A 373 -10.61 23.10 -4.42
C VAL A 373 -10.25 21.69 -3.94
N THR A 374 -11.24 20.81 -3.75
CA THR A 374 -11.00 19.49 -3.15
C THR A 374 -10.26 18.55 -4.09
N THR A 375 -10.56 18.58 -5.39
CA THR A 375 -9.92 17.70 -6.37
C THR A 375 -8.41 17.89 -6.46
N PRO A 376 -7.86 19.11 -6.68
CA PRO A 376 -6.42 19.31 -6.71
C PRO A 376 -5.76 19.06 -5.35
N LEU A 377 -6.46 19.32 -4.24
CA LEU A 377 -5.94 19.01 -2.90
C LEU A 377 -5.77 17.50 -2.71
N VAL A 378 -6.80 16.71 -3.01
CA VAL A 378 -6.75 15.24 -2.94
C VAL A 378 -5.71 14.70 -3.92
N LEU A 379 -5.63 15.25 -5.13
CA LEU A 379 -4.63 14.88 -6.12
C LEU A 379 -3.20 15.13 -5.59
N LEU A 380 -2.94 16.31 -5.04
CA LEU A 380 -1.64 16.67 -4.48
C LEU A 380 -1.26 15.75 -3.32
N LEU A 381 -2.17 15.51 -2.37
CA LEU A 381 -1.94 14.61 -1.25
C LEU A 381 -1.65 13.18 -1.73
N HIS A 382 -2.49 12.65 -2.63
CA HIS A 382 -2.33 11.30 -3.16
C HIS A 382 -1.03 11.16 -3.97
N THR A 383 -0.69 12.13 -4.81
CA THR A 383 0.58 12.14 -5.55
C THR A 383 1.77 12.22 -4.60
N SER A 384 1.73 13.07 -3.58
CA SER A 384 2.84 13.21 -2.63
C SER A 384 3.13 11.90 -1.89
N LEU A 385 2.09 11.18 -1.48
CA LEU A 385 2.21 9.87 -0.83
C LEU A 385 2.66 8.78 -1.82
N ALA A 386 2.11 8.76 -3.04
CA ALA A 386 2.51 7.80 -4.06
C ALA A 386 3.99 7.99 -4.45
N VAL A 387 4.45 9.24 -4.53
CA VAL A 387 5.85 9.60 -4.76
C VAL A 387 6.75 9.12 -3.63
N LEU A 388 6.29 9.17 -2.37
CA LEU A 388 7.05 8.65 -1.22
C LEU A 388 7.35 7.14 -1.33
N HIS A 389 6.49 6.39 -2.02
CA HIS A 389 6.64 4.96 -2.28
C HIS A 389 7.36 4.64 -3.60
N THR A 390 7.90 5.64 -4.30
CA THR A 390 8.69 5.38 -5.50
C THR A 390 10.09 4.85 -5.15
N PRO A 391 10.70 4.01 -6.00
CA PRO A 391 12.03 3.45 -5.78
C PRO A 391 13.13 4.49 -5.52
N THR A 392 12.96 5.73 -5.97
CA THR A 392 13.96 6.79 -5.83
C THR A 392 13.96 7.44 -4.45
N LEU A 393 12.81 7.45 -3.76
CA LEU A 393 12.64 8.14 -2.48
C LEU A 393 12.48 7.18 -1.30
N LEU A 394 11.90 6.00 -1.51
CA LEU A 394 11.63 5.05 -0.45
C LEU A 394 12.91 4.60 0.29
N PRO A 395 14.05 4.29 -0.37
CA PRO A 395 15.29 3.94 0.31
C PRO A 395 15.88 5.09 1.14
N ARG A 396 15.61 6.34 0.73
CA ARG A 396 16.15 7.54 1.39
C ARG A 396 15.36 7.94 2.62
N VAL A 397 14.04 7.79 2.57
CA VAL A 397 13.14 8.16 3.67
C VAL A 397 12.94 7.01 4.65
N GLY A 398 13.06 5.78 4.17
CA GLY A 398 12.82 4.55 4.92
C GLY A 398 11.34 4.15 4.93
N VAL A 399 11.10 2.83 4.86
CA VAL A 399 9.75 2.24 4.81
C VAL A 399 8.91 2.59 6.06
N HIS A 400 9.55 2.72 7.22
CA HIS A 400 8.90 3.07 8.47
C HIS A 400 8.29 4.47 8.44
N THR A 401 9.11 5.46 8.08
CA THR A 401 8.70 6.86 7.97
C THR A 401 7.56 7.01 6.96
N ALA A 402 7.69 6.35 5.80
CA ALA A 402 6.66 6.37 4.77
C ALA A 402 5.33 5.78 5.28
N ALA A 403 5.37 4.67 6.02
CA ALA A 403 4.18 4.07 6.61
C ALA A 403 3.52 5.00 7.64
N TYR A 404 4.29 5.60 8.55
CA TYR A 404 3.73 6.50 9.58
C TYR A 404 3.14 7.79 8.99
N VAL A 405 3.83 8.42 8.04
CA VAL A 405 3.32 9.60 7.33
C VAL A 405 2.05 9.26 6.58
N GLY A 406 2.03 8.11 5.89
CA GLY A 406 0.84 7.58 5.24
C GLY A 406 -0.33 7.47 6.20
N VAL A 407 -0.17 6.73 7.32
CA VAL A 407 -1.23 6.55 8.33
C VAL A 407 -1.75 7.88 8.85
N LEU A 408 -0.88 8.85 9.13
CA LEU A 408 -1.27 10.18 9.60
C LEU A 408 -2.15 10.89 8.56
N VAL A 409 -1.72 10.95 7.29
CA VAL A 409 -2.48 11.59 6.22
C VAL A 409 -3.78 10.84 5.92
N GLY A 410 -3.77 9.50 5.97
CA GLY A 410 -4.93 8.64 5.81
C GLY A 410 -5.99 8.89 6.88
N LEU A 411 -5.59 8.94 8.15
CA LEU A 411 -6.49 9.29 9.27
C LEU A 411 -7.03 10.72 9.15
N MET A 412 -6.18 11.70 8.84
CA MET A 412 -6.63 13.08 8.64
C MET A 412 -7.66 13.18 7.52
N SER A 413 -7.43 12.48 6.39
CA SER A 413 -8.34 12.47 5.25
C SER A 413 -9.64 11.74 5.56
N PHE A 414 -9.58 10.65 6.34
CA PHE A 414 -10.76 9.92 6.81
C PHE A 414 -11.66 10.78 7.69
N PHE A 415 -11.11 11.41 8.73
CA PHE A 415 -11.89 12.29 9.62
C PHE A 415 -12.36 13.55 8.91
N ALA A 416 -11.56 14.14 8.01
CA ALA A 416 -12.00 15.25 7.17
C ALA A 416 -13.18 14.83 6.28
N GLY A 417 -13.12 13.63 5.68
CA GLY A 417 -14.22 13.03 4.95
C GLY A 417 -15.48 12.93 5.82
N LEU A 418 -15.40 12.28 6.98
CA LEU A 418 -16.53 12.16 7.92
C LEU A 418 -17.09 13.54 8.33
N ALA A 419 -16.23 14.51 8.59
CA ALA A 419 -16.64 15.87 8.96
C ALA A 419 -17.46 16.55 7.85
N VAL A 420 -17.02 16.43 6.60
CA VAL A 420 -17.72 17.03 5.45
C VAL A 420 -19.10 16.41 5.24
N TRP A 421 -19.27 15.14 5.60
CA TRP A 421 -20.56 14.43 5.59
C TRP A 421 -21.39 14.66 6.87
N GLY A 422 -20.92 15.45 7.84
CA GLY A 422 -21.65 15.69 9.10
C GLY A 422 -21.74 14.45 10.00
N ALA A 423 -20.84 13.48 9.82
CA ALA A 423 -20.84 12.25 10.63
C ALA A 423 -20.22 12.44 12.03
N LEU A 424 -19.53 13.56 12.26
CA LEU A 424 -18.86 13.89 13.53
C LEU A 424 -19.65 14.87 14.43
N SER A 425 -20.77 15.41 13.92
CA SER A 425 -21.69 16.31 14.64
C SER A 425 -22.87 15.54 15.17
#